data_AF-A0A414ABL1-F1
#
_entry.id   AF-A0A414ABL1-F1
#
_cell.length_a   1.000
_cell.length_b   1.000
_cell.length_c   1.000
_cell.angle_alpha   90.00
_cell.angle_beta   90.00
_cell.angle_gamma   90.00
#
_symmetry.space_group_name_H-M   'P 1'
#
loop_
_entity.id
_entity.type
_entity.pdbx_description
1 polymer ?
#
loop_
_entity_poly.entity_id
_entity_poly.type
_entity_poly.pdbx_seq_one_letter_code
_entity_poly.pdbx_strand_id
1 'polypeptide(L)'
;MKTTITMRSSMRPLVVFKCELNLEGTEKQIAYAVSIINKKIDNTDSICRNMIHSGKMTIEEYHDGMNNLLKQFESLTSAKYVIENVK
;
A
#
# COMPACT_ATOMS: atom_id res chain seq x y z
N MET A 1 10.64 13.57 -4.14
CA MET A 1 11.08 13.22 -2.77
C MET A 1 10.96 11.72 -2.60
N LYS A 2 11.99 11.07 -2.06
CA LYS A 2 11.93 9.64 -1.73
C LYS A 2 11.36 9.44 -0.33
N THR A 3 10.35 8.61 -0.21
CA THR A 3 9.71 8.20 1.06
C THR A 3 9.49 6.70 1.03
N THR A 4 9.63 6.04 2.18
CA THR A 4 9.35 4.61 2.31
C THR A 4 8.16 4.41 3.24
N ILE A 5 7.18 3.63 2.78
CA ILE A 5 6.10 3.10 3.61
C ILE A 5 6.48 1.68 4.04
N THR A 6 6.28 1.36 5.31
CA THR A 6 6.54 0.02 5.85
C THR A 6 5.30 -0.47 6.59
N MET A 7 4.85 -1.68 6.28
CA MET A 7 3.72 -2.32 6.93
C MET A 7 4.07 -3.75 7.35
N ARG A 8 3.72 -4.14 8.57
CA ARG A 8 3.77 -5.55 8.99
C ARG A 8 2.56 -6.29 8.45
N SER A 9 2.78 -7.46 7.86
CA SER A 9 1.69 -8.31 7.44
C SER A 9 0.85 -8.73 8.64
N SER A 10 -0.47 -8.63 8.49
CA SER A 10 -1.39 -9.12 9.51
C SER A 10 -1.46 -10.64 9.58
N MET A 11 -1.12 -11.34 8.50
CA MET A 11 -1.23 -12.79 8.39
C MET A 11 0.05 -13.51 8.81
N ARG A 12 1.20 -12.86 8.58
CA ARG A 12 2.51 -13.35 9.00
C ARG A 12 3.29 -12.20 9.65
N PRO A 13 3.26 -12.03 10.97
CA PRO A 13 3.87 -10.88 11.65
C PRO A 13 5.37 -10.68 11.41
N LEU A 14 6.08 -11.75 11.02
CA LEU A 14 7.50 -11.73 10.63
C LEU A 14 7.73 -11.20 9.22
N VAL A 15 6.69 -11.11 8.38
CA VAL A 15 6.76 -10.55 7.03
C VAL A 15 6.49 -9.06 7.09
N VAL A 16 7.42 -8.29 6.55
CA VAL A 16 7.34 -6.83 6.45
C VAL A 16 7.27 -6.46 4.98
N PHE A 17 6.20 -5.76 4.62
CA PHE A 17 6.04 -5.14 3.32
C PHE A 17 6.68 -3.75 3.32
N LYS A 18 7.35 -3.42 2.22
CA LYS A 18 7.95 -2.12 1.98
C LYS A 18 7.46 -1.58 0.64
N CYS A 19 7.22 -0.28 0.59
CA CYS A 19 6.86 0.43 -0.63
C CYS A 19 7.70 1.71 -0.71
N GLU A 20 8.56 1.78 -1.72
CA GLU A 20 9.41 2.93 -1.98
C GLU A 20 8.76 3.90 -2.95
N LEU A 21 8.37 5.06 -2.43
CA LEU A 21 7.69 6.11 -3.20
C LEU A 21 8.70 7.18 -3.60
N ASN A 22 8.74 7.50 -4.89
CA ASN A 22 9.48 8.63 -5.42
C ASN A 22 8.52 9.64 -6.07
N LEU A 23 7.90 10.48 -5.24
CA LEU A 23 6.84 11.39 -5.67
C LEU A 23 7.36 12.80 -5.98
N GLU A 24 6.82 13.37 -7.04
CA GLU A 24 6.96 14.76 -7.47
C GLU A 24 5.75 15.58 -7.02
N GLY A 25 6.00 16.79 -6.53
CA GLY A 25 5.00 17.71 -6.01
C GLY A 25 5.55 18.58 -4.89
N THR A 26 4.71 19.44 -4.34
CA THR A 26 5.03 20.19 -3.11
C THR A 26 5.09 19.23 -1.91
N GLU A 27 5.83 19.60 -0.87
CA GLU A 27 5.93 18.79 0.36
C GLU A 27 4.56 18.45 0.94
N LYS A 28 3.62 19.42 0.95
CA LYS A 28 2.24 19.20 1.42
C LYS A 28 1.49 18.18 0.55
N GLN A 29 1.64 18.24 -0.78
CA GLN A 29 1.02 17.27 -1.67
C GLN A 29 1.62 15.88 -1.48
N ILE A 30 2.94 15.79 -1.33
CA ILE A 30 3.63 14.51 -1.13
C ILE A 30 3.19 13.90 0.20
N ALA A 31 3.17 14.66 1.29
CA ALA A 31 2.70 14.19 2.59
C ALA A 31 1.25 13.68 2.52
N TYR A 32 0.38 14.41 1.82
CA TYR A 32 -1.00 14.00 1.65
C TYR A 32 -1.14 12.74 0.78
N ALA A 33 -0.42 12.66 -0.34
CA ALA A 33 -0.38 11.48 -1.20
C ALA A 33 0.10 10.22 -0.44
N VAL A 34 1.15 10.35 0.37
CA VAL A 34 1.65 9.28 1.24
C VAL A 34 0.57 8.83 2.23
N SER A 35 -0.19 9.77 2.82
CA SER A 35 -1.28 9.42 3.74
C SER A 35 -2.41 8.63 3.05
N ILE A 36 -2.73 8.96 1.80
CA ILE A 36 -3.73 8.24 0.99
C ILE A 36 -3.26 6.82 0.71
N ILE A 37 -2.00 6.66 0.28
CA ILE A 37 -1.42 5.34 -0.01
C ILE A 37 -1.39 4.47 1.25
N ASN A 38 -0.92 5.01 2.39
CA ASN A 38 -0.95 4.31 3.68
C ASN A 38 -2.35 3.82 4.03
N LYS A 39 -3.36 4.70 3.93
CA LYS A 39 -4.74 4.34 4.23
C LYS A 39 -5.27 3.25 3.28
N LYS A 40 -4.90 3.29 2.01
CA LYS A 40 -5.30 2.27 1.02
C LYS A 40 -4.68 0.91 1.36
N ILE A 41 -3.41 0.89 1.74
CA ILE A 41 -2.68 -0.31 2.18
C ILE A 41 -3.36 -0.91 3.42
N ASP A 42 -3.60 -0.11 4.45
CA ASP A 42 -4.23 -0.56 5.71
C ASP A 42 -5.64 -1.12 5.48
N ASN A 43 -6.45 -0.43 4.67
CA ASN A 43 -7.78 -0.91 4.30
C ASN A 43 -7.72 -2.24 3.54
N THR A 44 -6.76 -2.38 2.63
CA THR A 44 -6.60 -3.61 1.85
C THR A 44 -6.17 -4.77 2.74
N ASP A 45 -5.22 -4.56 3.65
CA ASP A 45 -4.80 -5.58 4.63
C ASP A 45 -5.98 -6.06 5.49
N SER A 46 -6.82 -5.13 5.95
CA SER A 46 -8.02 -5.45 6.72
C SER A 46 -9.05 -6.27 5.92
N ILE A 47 -9.28 -5.92 4.66
CA ILE A 47 -10.19 -6.67 3.76
C ILE A 47 -9.64 -8.08 3.53
N CYS A 48 -8.36 -8.20 3.17
CA CYS A 48 -7.73 -9.49 2.92
C CYS A 48 -7.77 -10.39 4.16
N ARG A 49 -7.56 -9.84 5.36
CA ARG A 49 -7.69 -10.57 6.63
C ARG A 49 -9.06 -11.22 6.78
N ASN A 50 -10.14 -10.50 6.43
CA ASN A 50 -11.51 -11.02 6.47
C ASN A 50 -11.76 -12.07 5.37
N MET A 51 -11.18 -11.88 4.19
CA MET A 51 -11.27 -12.85 3.10
C MET A 51 -10.57 -14.17 3.47
N ILE A 52 -9.41 -14.10 4.12
CA ILE A 52 -8.69 -15.28 4.61
C ILE A 52 -9.51 -15.98 5.71
N HIS A 53 -10.03 -15.23 6.69
CA HIS A 53 -10.89 -15.82 7.74
C HIS A 53 -12.14 -16.51 7.19
N SER A 54 -12.70 -16.01 6.08
CA SER A 54 -13.87 -16.62 5.42
C SER A 54 -13.51 -17.71 4.40
N GLY A 55 -12.24 -18.08 4.27
CA GLY A 55 -11.78 -19.10 3.33
C GLY A 55 -11.84 -18.69 1.85
N LYS A 56 -12.03 -17.40 1.56
CA LYS A 56 -12.15 -16.84 0.19
C LYS A 56 -10.81 -16.40 -0.41
N MET A 57 -9.74 -16.47 0.37
CA MET A 57 -8.39 -16.09 -0.02
C MET A 57 -7.40 -16.92 0.80
N THR A 58 -6.34 -17.39 0.15
CA THR A 58 -5.22 -18.05 0.81
C THR A 58 -4.19 -17.02 1.29
N ILE A 59 -3.32 -17.43 2.22
CA ILE A 59 -2.23 -16.56 2.68
C ILE A 59 -1.27 -16.22 1.53
N GLU A 60 -1.05 -17.14 0.59
CA GLU A 60 -0.20 -16.95 -0.58
C GLU A 60 -0.77 -15.91 -1.54
N GLU A 61 -2.06 -16.04 -1.91
CA GLU A 61 -2.76 -15.05 -2.74
C GLU A 61 -2.75 -13.66 -2.10
N TYR A 62 -2.86 -13.57 -0.77
CA TYR A 62 -2.69 -12.31 -0.06
C TYR A 62 -1.28 -11.72 -0.21
N HIS A 63 -0.22 -12.51 -0.03
CA HIS A 63 1.15 -12.00 -0.15
C HIS A 63 1.45 -11.54 -1.58
N ASP A 64 1.03 -12.30 -2.58
CA ASP A 64 1.21 -11.94 -3.98
C ASP A 64 0.39 -10.69 -4.34
N GLY A 65 -0.86 -10.63 -3.88
CA GLY A 65 -1.74 -9.47 -4.06
C GLY A 65 -1.17 -8.21 -3.43
N MET A 66 -0.70 -8.29 -2.18
CA MET A 66 -0.06 -7.18 -1.49
C MET A 66 1.21 -6.73 -2.22
N ASN A 67 2.09 -7.64 -2.61
CA ASN A 67 3.30 -7.29 -3.36
C ASN A 67 2.97 -6.57 -4.68
N ASN A 68 1.96 -7.04 -5.41
CA ASN A 68 1.51 -6.42 -6.65
C ASN A 68 0.93 -5.02 -6.41
N LEU A 69 0.15 -4.84 -5.34
CA LEU A 69 -0.39 -3.54 -4.96
C LEU A 69 0.73 -2.53 -4.65
N LEU A 70 1.73 -2.94 -3.87
CA LEU A 70 2.84 -2.04 -3.51
C LEU A 70 3.65 -1.65 -4.74
N LYS A 71 3.97 -2.59 -5.62
CA LYS A 71 4.65 -2.30 -6.89
C LYS A 71 3.87 -1.30 -7.76
N GLN A 72 2.53 -1.35 -7.76
CA GLN A 72 1.72 -0.36 -8.45
C GLN A 72 1.91 1.03 -7.83
N PHE A 73 1.91 1.15 -6.50
CA PHE A 73 2.19 2.42 -5.84
C PHE A 73 3.61 2.94 -6.07
N GLU A 74 4.62 2.06 -6.09
CA GLU A 74 6.01 2.42 -6.39
C GLU A 74 6.17 2.99 -7.81
N SER A 75 5.32 2.58 -8.75
CA SER A 75 5.30 3.13 -10.12
C SER A 75 4.66 4.52 -10.22
N LEU A 76 3.98 4.99 -9.17
CA LEU A 76 3.38 6.32 -9.16
C LEU A 76 4.45 7.37 -8.82
N THR A 77 4.67 8.29 -9.74
CA THR A 77 5.65 9.38 -9.57
C THR A 77 5.00 10.73 -9.27
N SER A 78 3.68 10.90 -9.45
CA SER A 78 3.01 12.19 -9.27
C SER A 78 2.13 12.21 -8.03
N ALA A 79 2.44 13.11 -7.07
CA ALA A 79 1.61 13.28 -5.87
C ALA A 79 0.20 13.76 -6.23
N LYS A 80 0.05 14.61 -7.25
CA LYS A 80 -1.26 15.08 -7.74
C LYS A 80 -2.09 13.90 -8.25
N TYR A 81 -1.50 13.04 -9.09
CA TYR A 81 -2.19 11.87 -9.60
C TYR A 81 -2.69 10.96 -8.48
N VAL A 82 -1.84 10.69 -7.47
CA VAL A 82 -2.22 9.89 -6.29
C VAL A 82 -3.45 10.49 -5.59
N ILE A 83 -3.42 11.80 -5.33
CA ILE A 83 -4.51 12.52 -4.64
C ILE A 83 -5.83 12.45 -5.41
N GLU A 84 -5.77 12.44 -6.74
CA GLU A 84 -6.94 12.45 -7.60
C GLU A 84 -7.49 11.03 -7.86
N ASN A 85 -6.64 10.00 -7.91
CA ASN A 85 -7.01 8.70 -8.48
C ASN A 85 -6.89 7.49 -7.53
N VAL A 86 -6.16 7.57 -6.41
CA VAL A 86 -5.90 6.39 -5.54
C VAL A 86 -6.92 6.23 -4.39
N LYS A 87 -7.82 7.20 -4.23
CA LYS A 87 -8.81 7.27 -3.13
C LYS A 87 -9.64 5.99 -2.94
#